data_AF-A0A448KE93-F1
#
_entry.id   AF-A0A448KE93-F1
#
_cell.length_a   1.000
_cell.length_b   1.000
_cell.length_c   1.000
_cell.angle_alpha   90.00
_cell.angle_beta   90.00
_cell.angle_gamma   90.00
#
_symmetry.space_group_name_H-M   'P 1'
#
loop_
_entity.id
_entity.type
_entity.pdbx_description
1 polymer ?
#
loop_
_entity_poly.entity_id
_entity_poly.type
_entity_poly.pdbx_seq_one_letter_code
_entity_poly.pdbx_strand_id
1 'polypeptide(L)'
;MRLSPWQIVVLVVLVILVFGAGRLPDIAKSVGQSMKVFKKEVKELREDDDAPAQIQQPQEGTYYTQPTQSGQTAPQNPEGTPQQ
;
A
#
# COMPACT_ATOMS: atom_id res chain seq x y z
N MET A 1 -31.46 21.46 -13.92
CA MET A 1 -30.69 21.85 -12.72
C MET A 1 -29.22 21.54 -12.99
N ARG A 2 -28.35 22.54 -13.13
CA ARG A 2 -26.93 22.32 -13.42
C ARG A 2 -26.19 22.22 -12.10
N LEU A 3 -25.56 21.07 -11.83
CA LEU A 3 -24.58 20.98 -10.76
C LEU A 3 -23.41 21.87 -11.16
N SER A 4 -23.32 23.02 -10.50
CA SER A 4 -22.18 23.90 -10.59
C SER A 4 -21.01 23.22 -9.87
N PRO A 5 -19.80 23.25 -10.44
CA PRO A 5 -18.58 22.74 -9.79
C PRO A 5 -18.40 23.27 -8.35
N TRP A 6 -18.92 24.47 -8.08
CA TRP A 6 -18.95 25.08 -6.77
C TRP A 6 -19.62 24.23 -5.67
N GLN A 7 -20.75 23.56 -5.96
CA GLN A 7 -21.41 22.73 -4.93
C GLN A 7 -20.58 21.50 -4.58
N ILE A 8 -19.87 20.92 -5.55
CA ILE A 8 -18.99 19.77 -5.33
C ILE A 8 -17.83 20.17 -4.41
N VAL A 9 -17.22 21.35 -4.62
CA VAL A 9 -16.16 21.86 -3.76
C VAL A 9 -16.66 22.03 -2.32
N VAL A 10 -17.83 22.62 -2.12
CA VAL A 10 -18.42 22.80 -0.79
C VAL A 10 -18.65 21.45 -0.09
N LEU A 11 -19.16 20.45 -0.81
CA LEU A 11 -19.35 19.10 -0.27
C LEU A 11 -18.01 18.45 0.14
N VAL A 12 -17.00 18.53 -0.72
CA VAL A 12 -15.67 17.97 -0.42
C VAL A 12 -15.06 18.63 0.82
N VAL A 13 -15.18 19.96 0.95
CA VAL A 13 -14.72 20.68 2.14
C VAL A 13 -15.43 20.19 3.40
N LEU A 14 -16.74 19.95 3.32
CA LEU A 14 -17.54 19.47 4.45
C LEU A 14 -17.13 18.05 4.87
N VAL A 15 -16.86 17.16 3.92
CA VAL A 15 -16.31 15.83 4.17
C VAL A 15 -14.91 15.93 4.81
N ILE A 16 -14.02 16.78 4.28
CA ILE A 16 -12.70 16.99 4.88
C ILE A 16 -12.80 17.52 6.31
N LEU A 17 -13.81 18.34 6.63
CA LEU A 17 -14.00 18.87 7.98
C LEU A 17 -14.42 17.78 8.98
N VAL A 18 -15.26 16.84 8.55
CA VAL A 18 -15.74 15.72 9.40
C VAL A 18 -14.69 14.63 9.53
N PHE A 19 -14.03 14.25 8.42
CA PHE A 19 -13.08 13.14 8.40
C PHE A 19 -11.63 13.57 8.68
N GLY A 20 -11.30 14.85 8.49
CA GLY A 20 -9.96 15.42 8.62
C GLY A 20 -9.14 15.36 7.33
N ALA A 21 -8.27 16.37 7.13
CA ALA A 21 -7.43 16.49 5.94
C ALA A 21 -6.43 15.33 5.74
N GLY A 22 -6.04 14.65 6.82
CA GLY A 22 -5.13 13.49 6.76
C GLY A 22 -5.80 12.17 6.38
N ARG A 23 -7.11 12.02 6.58
CA ARG A 23 -7.82 10.74 6.34
C ARG A 23 -8.24 10.56 4.89
N LEU A 24 -8.64 11.63 4.20
CA LEU A 24 -8.96 11.58 2.76
C LEU A 24 -7.83 10.98 1.90
N PRO A 25 -6.57 11.45 1.98
CA PRO A 25 -5.50 10.94 1.13
C PRO A 25 -5.16 9.48 1.43
N ASP A 26 -5.33 9.04 2.68
CA ASP A 26 -5.08 7.65 3.10
C ASP A 26 -6.13 6.69 2.50
N ILE A 27 -7.42 7.06 2.60
CA ILE A 27 -8.53 6.31 1.99
C ILE A 27 -8.40 6.32 0.46
N ALA A 28 -8.07 7.46 -0.14
CA ALA A 28 -7.87 7.54 -1.59
C ALA A 28 -6.70 6.68 -2.08
N LYS A 29 -5.60 6.62 -1.31
CA LYS A 29 -4.44 5.77 -1.63
C LYS A 29 -4.78 4.28 -1.59
N SER A 30 -5.43 3.82 -0.52
CA SER A 30 -5.82 2.40 -0.38
C SER A 30 -6.83 1.98 -1.44
N VAL A 31 -7.89 2.76 -1.67
CA VAL A 31 -8.87 2.51 -2.73
C VAL A 31 -8.25 2.57 -4.13
N GLY A 32 -7.35 3.53 -4.36
CA GLY A 32 -6.64 3.67 -5.64
C GLY A 32 -5.74 2.48 -5.95
N GLN A 33 -5.10 1.90 -4.93
CA GLN A 33 -4.28 0.71 -5.08
C GLN A 33 -5.13 -0.52 -5.43
N SER A 34 -6.27 -0.72 -4.76
CA SER A 34 -7.22 -1.79 -5.11
C SER A 34 -7.79 -1.62 -6.52
N MET A 35 -8.16 -0.40 -6.92
CA MET A 35 -8.63 -0.11 -8.28
C MET A 35 -7.53 -0.34 -9.34
N LYS A 36 -6.26 -0.09 -9.02
CA LYS A 36 -5.15 -0.34 -9.94
C LYS A 36 -4.97 -1.83 -10.23
N VAL A 37 -5.09 -2.67 -9.19
CA VAL A 37 -5.03 -4.13 -9.34
C VAL A 37 -6.23 -4.61 -10.15
N PHE A 38 -7.44 -4.22 -9.75
CA PHE A 38 -8.66 -4.58 -10.47
C PHE A 38 -8.62 -4.16 -11.95
N LYS A 39 -8.12 -2.94 -12.26
CA LYS A 39 -8.03 -2.49 -13.65
C LYS A 39 -7.00 -3.28 -14.46
N LYS A 40 -5.93 -3.78 -13.85
CA LYS A 40 -4.95 -4.65 -14.53
C LYS A 40 -5.56 -6.00 -14.83
N GLU A 41 -6.18 -6.63 -13.83
CA GLU A 41 -6.86 -7.93 -14.01
C GLU A 41 -7.95 -7.83 -15.07
N VAL A 42 -8.82 -6.81 -15.01
CA VAL A 42 -9.86 -6.59 -16.03
C VAL A 42 -9.28 -6.31 -17.42
N LYS A 43 -8.08 -5.69 -17.50
CA LYS A 43 -7.40 -5.44 -18.77
C LYS A 43 -6.81 -6.73 -19.33
N GLU A 44 -6.18 -7.57 -18.50
CA GLU A 44 -5.72 -8.91 -18.89
C GLU A 44 -6.89 -9.79 -19.36
N LEU A 45 -8.02 -9.79 -18.66
CA LEU A 45 -9.23 -10.51 -19.12
C LEU A 45 -9.77 -10.01 -20.47
N ARG A 46 -9.50 -8.77 -20.86
CA ARG A 46 -9.90 -8.22 -22.16
C ARG A 46 -8.84 -8.36 -23.24
N GLU A 47 -7.58 -8.55 -22.85
CA GLU A 47 -6.44 -8.71 -23.76
C GLU A 47 -6.13 -10.20 -24.04
N ASP A 48 -6.60 -11.15 -23.21
CA ASP A 48 -6.47 -12.60 -23.43
C ASP A 48 -7.27 -13.11 -24.66
N ASP A 49 -8.15 -12.29 -25.26
CA ASP A 49 -8.77 -12.56 -26.57
C ASP A 49 -7.80 -12.26 -27.74
N ASP A 50 -6.71 -11.50 -27.53
CA ASP A 50 -5.73 -11.07 -28.56
C ASP A 50 -4.28 -11.00 -27.98
N ALA A 51 -3.60 -12.16 -27.86
CA ALA A 51 -2.12 -12.34 -27.79
C ALA A 51 -1.38 -12.16 -26.42
N PRO A 52 -0.13 -12.70 -26.28
CA PRO A 52 0.31 -13.43 -25.09
C PRO A 52 0.88 -12.58 -23.93
N ALA A 53 0.64 -13.10 -22.73
CA ALA A 53 1.01 -12.57 -21.42
C ALA A 53 2.47 -12.10 -21.29
N GLN A 54 2.66 -10.81 -21.02
CA GLN A 54 3.89 -10.29 -20.41
C GLN A 54 3.69 -10.14 -18.90
N ILE A 55 4.32 -11.05 -18.15
CA ILE A 55 4.44 -10.94 -16.70
C ILE A 55 5.34 -9.73 -16.38
N GLN A 56 4.74 -8.62 -15.98
CA GLN A 56 5.48 -7.48 -15.45
C GLN A 56 5.82 -7.74 -13.97
N GLN A 57 7.09 -8.08 -13.70
CA GLN A 57 7.64 -8.19 -12.34
C GLN A 57 7.38 -6.91 -11.53
N PRO A 58 6.85 -7.01 -10.31
CA PRO A 58 6.79 -5.88 -9.39
C PRO A 58 8.21 -5.46 -9.00
N GLN A 59 8.63 -4.26 -9.40
CA GLN A 59 9.83 -3.62 -8.86
C GLN A 59 9.67 -3.43 -7.35
N GLU A 60 10.66 -3.95 -6.62
CA GLU A 60 10.88 -3.80 -5.19
C GLU A 60 10.93 -2.32 -4.80
N GLY A 61 9.83 -1.83 -4.22
CA GLY A 61 9.77 -0.57 -3.52
C GLY A 61 9.76 -0.84 -2.02
N THR A 62 10.89 -0.55 -1.38
CA THR A 62 11.12 -0.55 0.07
C THR A 62 9.92 -0.03 0.87
N TYR A 63 9.30 -0.90 1.66
CA TYR A 63 8.52 -0.51 2.84
C TYR A 63 9.09 -1.23 4.06
N TYR A 64 9.85 -0.49 4.87
CA TYR A 64 10.22 -0.93 6.21
C TYR A 64 8.96 -0.98 7.09
N THR A 65 8.70 -2.12 7.70
CA THR A 65 8.33 -2.20 9.12
C THR A 65 8.96 -3.46 9.69
N GLN A 66 10.12 -3.28 10.31
CA GLN A 66 10.74 -4.30 11.14
C GLN A 66 9.91 -4.40 12.43
N PRO A 67 9.30 -5.54 12.77
CA PRO A 67 8.87 -5.75 14.15
C PRO A 67 10.13 -5.95 14.99
N THR A 68 10.40 -5.01 15.89
CA THR A 68 11.40 -5.14 16.94
C THR A 68 11.10 -6.39 17.75
N GLN A 69 11.95 -7.41 17.59
CA GLN A 69 11.93 -8.61 18.43
C GLN A 69 12.49 -8.24 19.81
N SER A 70 11.59 -7.95 20.74
CA SER A 70 11.91 -7.84 22.16
C SER A 70 12.35 -9.22 22.68
N GLY A 71 13.63 -9.35 23.06
CA GLY A 71 14.02 -10.32 24.09
C GLY A 71 14.91 -11.51 23.69
N GLN A 72 15.71 -11.45 22.62
CA GLN A 72 16.82 -12.40 22.47
C GLN A 72 18.09 -11.83 23.11
N THR A 73 18.29 -12.16 24.39
CA THR A 73 19.54 -11.99 25.12
C THR A 73 20.66 -12.74 24.41
N ALA A 74 21.68 -12.01 23.97
CA ALA A 74 23.00 -12.57 23.66
C ALA A 74 23.87 -12.49 24.92
N PRO A 75 24.31 -13.62 25.50
CA PRO A 75 25.56 -13.68 26.26
C PRO A 75 26.64 -14.16 25.29
N GLN A 76 27.43 -13.25 24.71
CA GLN A 76 28.80 -12.98 25.15
C GLN A 76 29.56 -14.26 25.55
N ASN A 77 30.35 -14.74 24.59
CA ASN A 77 31.39 -15.75 24.75
C ASN A 77 32.37 -15.36 25.87
N PRO A 78 32.54 -16.17 26.92
CA PRO A 78 33.76 -16.16 27.72
C PRO A 78 34.67 -17.31 27.26
N GLU A 79 35.89 -16.97 26.88
CA GLU A 79 37.01 -17.90 26.80
C GLU A 79 37.09 -18.79 28.05
N GLY A 80 37.27 -20.10 27.85
CA GLY A 80 37.43 -21.07 28.93
C GLY A 80 37.51 -22.50 28.41
N THR A 81 38.70 -22.93 28.00
CA THR A 81 39.10 -24.34 27.83
C THR A 81 38.75 -25.12 29.10
N PRO A 82 38.20 -26.35 29.01
CA PRO A 82 39.05 -27.52 29.26
C PRO A 82 38.67 -28.81 28.49
N GLN A 83 39.71 -29.61 28.22
CA GLN A 83 39.75 -31.08 28.13
C GLN A 83 38.89 -31.80 27.08
N GLN A 84 39.53 -32.41 26.06
CA GLN A 84 40.18 -33.73 26.10
C GLN A 84 41.18 -33.85 24.93
#